data_AF-A0A948AXW6-F1
#
_entry.id   AF-A0A948AXW6-F1
#
_cell.length_a   1.000
_cell.length_b   1.000
_cell.length_c   1.000
_cell.angle_alpha   90.00
_cell.angle_beta   90.00
_cell.angle_gamma   90.00
#
_symmetry.space_group_name_H-M   'P 1'
#
loop_
_entity.id
_entity.type
_entity.pdbx_description
1 polymer ?
#
loop_
_entity_poly.entity_id
_entity_poly.type
_entity_poly.pdbx_seq_one_letter_code
_entity_poly.pdbx_strand_id
1 'polypeptide(L)'
;MKFKYTALGTNNQKLEGVLDAGSIDAAREELHKMGMSIVAISEVSAGEAAAVESKEAVAAKTQEGIVTYYFIAKDVHGKEVNGTIDSKDANSAYRRLMAEYRFDVLDLYPQNAADPASASLKSQFEEWKRQMEEEGIDLSHKPMAGTRGELEEEDEKMSEAIITEIDHFIINTKKVLNEHRGQYSEAFLKEIEKTLNELERIRASNNLKHITKVCNNLYELISNPDSIEEQADQTAEDEYQKTVSRLEESGFISNPFKFLELHNLQKKTTRFEKVQTTLAKVRKTLNRKKADEIDQAVAAKIKGHRSRWLSQLTRSLKEKTGKEHPGVKSMMYKFFGFVSAPNAILRRVRKQDMTKAFRAWKAARVRAKTLKKEAVARPAVSETSKIKAKRDFSALFMELDSFVGWLLFFYLAYFFLAGFAIERNVGLPKELVVKTLTSPLIVNISIFLVVAHLTFTLKLRLFRSNFLGSLFLFFFCFGIYSLVIVNF
;
A
#
# COMPACT_ATOMS: atom_id res chain seq x y z
N MET A 1 -15.23 -27.28 -22.65
CA MET A 1 -13.96 -27.92 -22.22
C MET A 1 -14.22 -28.49 -20.84
N LYS A 2 -13.75 -29.70 -20.53
CA LYS A 2 -14.03 -30.31 -19.23
C LYS A 2 -12.92 -29.98 -18.22
N PHE A 3 -13.31 -29.56 -17.02
CA PHE A 3 -12.43 -29.22 -15.92
C PHE A 3 -12.71 -30.14 -14.74
N LYS A 4 -11.67 -30.79 -14.21
CA LYS A 4 -11.76 -31.49 -12.93
C LYS A 4 -11.54 -30.48 -11.82
N TYR A 5 -12.42 -30.50 -10.83
CA TYR A 5 -12.32 -29.62 -9.68
C TYR A 5 -12.30 -30.40 -8.37
N THR A 6 -11.72 -29.75 -7.37
CA THR A 6 -11.84 -30.10 -5.97
C THR A 6 -12.30 -28.84 -5.25
N ALA A 7 -13.45 -28.90 -4.59
CA ALA A 7 -14.03 -27.77 -3.88
C ALA A 7 -14.59 -28.21 -2.53
N LEU A 8 -14.77 -27.26 -1.61
CA LEU A 8 -15.45 -27.47 -0.34
C LEU A 8 -16.88 -26.97 -0.46
N GLY A 9 -17.84 -27.83 -0.17
CA GLY A 9 -19.25 -27.46 -0.09
C GLY A 9 -19.57 -26.61 1.16
N THR A 10 -20.82 -26.16 1.29
CA THR A 10 -21.31 -25.38 2.44
C THR A 10 -21.12 -26.06 3.79
N ASN A 11 -21.06 -27.40 3.81
CA ASN A 11 -20.83 -28.21 5.00
C ASN A 11 -19.36 -28.58 5.23
N ASN A 12 -18.41 -27.88 4.58
CA ASN A 12 -16.97 -28.21 4.55
C ASN A 12 -16.65 -29.63 4.01
N GLN A 13 -17.59 -30.29 3.35
CA GLN A 13 -17.33 -31.57 2.69
C GLN A 13 -16.55 -31.33 1.40
N LYS A 14 -15.46 -32.08 1.22
CA LYS A 14 -14.66 -32.07 -0.01
C LYS A 14 -15.45 -32.75 -1.13
N LEU A 15 -15.78 -31.98 -2.17
CA LEU A 15 -16.44 -32.43 -3.38
C LEU A 15 -15.42 -32.44 -4.51
N GLU A 16 -15.33 -33.56 -5.20
CA GLU A 16 -14.58 -33.69 -6.44
C GLU A 16 -15.58 -33.95 -7.57
N GLY A 17 -15.35 -33.37 -8.74
CA GLY A 17 -16.25 -33.53 -9.87
C GLY A 17 -15.63 -33.01 -11.17
N VAL A 18 -16.37 -33.17 -12.26
CA VAL A 18 -16.01 -32.64 -13.58
C VAL A 18 -17.10 -31.67 -14.03
N LEU A 19 -16.69 -30.49 -14.50
CA LEU A 19 -17.57 -29.44 -14.97
C LEU A 19 -17.22 -29.09 -16.43
N ASP A 20 -18.22 -28.91 -17.30
CA ASP A 20 -18.01 -28.45 -18.67
C ASP A 20 -18.19 -26.94 -18.75
N ALA A 21 -17.13 -26.23 -19.12
CA ALA A 21 -17.15 -24.78 -19.27
C ALA A 21 -16.33 -24.31 -20.48
N GLY A 22 -16.60 -23.11 -20.97
CA GLY A 22 -15.86 -22.53 -22.10
C GLY A 22 -14.42 -22.13 -21.77
N SER A 23 -14.12 -21.87 -20.49
CA SER A 23 -12.80 -21.46 -19.99
C SER A 23 -12.66 -21.79 -18.50
N ILE A 24 -11.43 -21.77 -17.98
CA ILE A 24 -11.15 -22.01 -16.55
C ILE A 24 -11.82 -20.96 -15.64
N ASP A 25 -11.95 -19.72 -16.12
CA ASP A 25 -12.60 -18.64 -15.38
C ASP A 25 -14.12 -18.83 -15.34
N ALA A 26 -14.73 -19.29 -16.45
CA ALA A 26 -16.14 -19.65 -16.48
C ALA A 26 -16.44 -20.82 -15.53
N ALA A 27 -15.56 -21.83 -15.48
CA ALA A 27 -15.69 -22.95 -14.55
C ALA A 27 -15.61 -22.50 -13.08
N ARG A 28 -14.70 -21.56 -12.77
CA ARG A 28 -14.61 -20.97 -11.42
C ARG A 28 -15.86 -20.18 -11.06
N GLU A 29 -16.40 -19.42 -12.00
CA GLU A 29 -17.62 -18.64 -11.78
C GLU A 29 -18.83 -19.55 -11.53
N GLU A 30 -18.97 -20.66 -12.25
CA GLU A 30 -20.02 -21.65 -12.00
C GLU A 30 -19.87 -22.32 -10.63
N LEU A 31 -18.67 -22.75 -10.24
CA LEU A 31 -18.43 -23.32 -8.90
C LEU A 31 -18.74 -22.31 -7.78
N HIS A 32 -18.42 -21.03 -8.00
CA HIS A 32 -18.80 -19.96 -7.07
C HIS A 32 -20.32 -19.72 -7.03
N LYS A 33 -21.01 -19.77 -8.17
CA LYS A 33 -22.49 -19.68 -8.23
C LYS A 33 -23.16 -20.81 -7.46
N MET A 34 -22.53 -21.99 -7.42
CA MET A 34 -22.97 -23.13 -6.60
C MET A 34 -22.60 -23.02 -5.12
N GLY A 35 -21.95 -21.92 -4.68
CA GLY A 35 -21.56 -21.71 -3.28
C GLY A 35 -20.42 -22.60 -2.80
N MET A 36 -19.60 -23.13 -3.73
CA MET A 36 -18.46 -23.98 -3.40
C MET A 36 -17.16 -23.17 -3.33
N SER A 37 -16.30 -23.50 -2.36
CA SER A 37 -14.96 -22.90 -2.23
C SER A 37 -13.93 -23.76 -2.97
N ILE A 38 -13.32 -23.21 -4.02
CA ILE A 38 -12.45 -23.98 -4.94
C ILE A 38 -11.07 -24.21 -4.30
N VAL A 39 -10.68 -25.47 -4.13
CA VAL A 39 -9.34 -25.88 -3.66
C VAL A 39 -8.39 -26.08 -4.84
N ALA A 40 -8.83 -26.80 -5.87
CA ALA A 40 -8.05 -27.03 -7.09
C ALA A 40 -8.97 -27.14 -8.31
N ILE A 41 -8.50 -26.69 -9.48
CA ILE A 41 -9.18 -26.85 -10.77
C ILE A 41 -8.14 -27.05 -11.87
N SER A 42 -8.32 -28.06 -12.70
CA SER A 42 -7.42 -28.41 -13.81
C SER A 42 -8.20 -28.79 -15.05
N GLU A 43 -7.72 -28.39 -16.22
CA GLU A 43 -8.27 -28.83 -17.51
C GLU A 43 -7.98 -30.32 -17.71
N VAL A 44 -8.96 -31.05 -18.23
CA VAL A 44 -8.88 -32.51 -18.39
C VAL A 44 -9.25 -32.88 -19.81
N SER A 45 -8.48 -33.79 -20.40
CA SER A 45 -8.72 -34.26 -21.76
C SER A 45 -10.01 -35.08 -21.85
N ALA A 46 -10.66 -35.09 -23.02
CA ALA A 46 -11.95 -35.78 -23.22
C ALA A 46 -11.91 -37.29 -22.82
N GLY A 47 -10.74 -37.94 -22.95
CA GLY A 47 -10.55 -39.33 -22.54
C GLY A 47 -10.48 -39.52 -21.02
N GLU A 48 -9.87 -38.59 -20.28
CA GLU A 48 -9.78 -38.63 -18.82
C GLU A 48 -11.12 -38.27 -18.15
N ALA A 49 -11.91 -37.40 -18.76
CA ALA A 49 -13.24 -37.05 -18.24
C ALA A 49 -14.19 -38.27 -18.22
N ALA A 50 -14.16 -39.11 -19.25
CA ALA A 50 -14.94 -40.35 -19.29
C ALA A 50 -14.47 -41.36 -18.21
N ALA A 51 -13.17 -41.38 -17.88
CA ALA A 51 -12.63 -42.22 -16.82
C ALA A 51 -13.07 -41.78 -15.42
N VAL A 52 -13.30 -40.49 -15.19
CA VAL A 52 -13.82 -39.97 -13.91
C VAL A 52 -15.31 -40.27 -13.75
N GLU A 53 -16.12 -40.03 -14.79
CA GLU A 53 -17.56 -40.35 -14.79
C GLU A 53 -17.81 -41.87 -14.62
N SER A 54 -16.94 -42.72 -15.18
CA SER A 54 -17.03 -44.18 -15.00
C SER A 54 -16.54 -44.68 -13.63
N LYS A 55 -15.70 -43.90 -12.92
CA LYS A 55 -15.25 -44.24 -11.55
C LYS A 55 -16.22 -43.78 -10.46
N GLU A 56 -17.04 -42.75 -10.68
CA GLU A 56 -18.02 -42.28 -9.69
C GLU A 56 -19.17 -43.28 -9.44
N ALA A 57 -19.49 -44.16 -10.41
CA ALA A 57 -20.50 -45.21 -10.22
C ALA A 57 -20.01 -46.42 -9.41
N VAL A 58 -18.69 -46.60 -9.24
CA VAL A 58 -18.09 -47.73 -8.50
C VAL A 58 -17.32 -47.27 -7.25
N ALA A 59 -16.95 -45.99 -7.15
CA ALA A 59 -16.20 -45.41 -6.03
C ALA A 59 -17.06 -44.81 -4.90
N ALA A 60 -18.38 -45.02 -4.91
CA ALA A 60 -19.25 -44.63 -3.80
C ALA A 60 -19.07 -45.48 -2.52
N LYS A 61 -18.13 -46.45 -2.48
CA LYS A 61 -17.90 -47.32 -1.30
C LYS A 61 -16.46 -47.44 -0.81
N THR A 62 -15.50 -46.73 -1.39
CA THR A 62 -14.12 -46.74 -0.89
C THR A 62 -13.45 -45.40 -1.19
N GLN A 63 -14.00 -44.32 -0.63
CA GLN A 63 -13.15 -43.19 -0.31
C GLN A 63 -12.21 -43.67 0.80
N GLU A 64 -10.90 -43.72 0.53
CA GLU A 64 -9.89 -43.83 1.59
C GLU A 64 -10.23 -42.77 2.65
N GLY A 65 -10.75 -43.22 3.78
CA GLY A 65 -11.50 -42.39 4.71
C GLY A 65 -10.63 -41.26 5.23
N ILE A 66 -10.94 -40.03 4.84
CA ILE A 66 -10.43 -38.85 5.52
C ILE A 66 -11.00 -38.90 6.93
N VAL A 67 -10.13 -39.07 7.92
CA VAL A 67 -10.50 -39.07 9.34
C VAL A 67 -10.19 -37.68 9.89
N THR A 68 -11.16 -37.11 10.60
CA THR A 68 -10.96 -35.87 11.35
C THR A 68 -10.30 -36.20 12.68
N TYR A 69 -9.15 -35.61 12.94
CA TYR A 69 -8.40 -35.72 14.19
C TYR A 69 -8.59 -34.45 15.02
N TYR A 70 -8.84 -34.60 16.31
CA TYR A 70 -8.77 -33.50 17.27
C TYR A 70 -7.34 -33.39 17.78
N PHE A 71 -6.83 -32.18 17.92
CA PHE A 71 -5.49 -31.92 18.44
C PHE A 71 -5.50 -30.88 19.56
N ILE A 72 -4.56 -31.04 20.48
CA ILE A 72 -4.17 -30.06 21.48
C ILE A 72 -2.70 -29.76 21.22
N ALA A 73 -2.34 -28.51 20.97
CA ALA A 73 -0.97 -28.15 20.67
C ALA A 73 -0.61 -26.77 21.22
N LYS A 74 0.68 -26.47 21.35
CA LYS A 74 1.14 -25.11 21.63
C LYS A 74 1.51 -24.41 20.34
N ASP A 75 1.03 -23.19 20.17
CA ASP A 75 1.48 -22.32 19.10
C ASP A 75 2.93 -21.87 19.30
N VAL A 76 3.47 -21.12 18.33
CA VAL A 76 4.81 -20.54 18.39
C VAL A 76 5.03 -19.59 19.58
N HIS A 77 3.96 -19.12 20.21
CA HIS A 77 3.96 -18.27 21.41
C HIS A 77 3.82 -19.08 22.71
N GLY A 78 3.69 -20.41 22.62
CA GLY A 78 3.48 -21.29 23.76
C GLY A 78 2.04 -21.30 24.29
N LYS A 79 1.10 -20.65 23.61
CA LYS A 79 -0.32 -20.68 23.96
C LYS A 79 -0.93 -21.99 23.47
N GLU A 80 -1.73 -22.61 24.32
CA GLU A 80 -2.45 -23.83 23.99
C GLU A 80 -3.59 -23.53 23.01
N VAL A 81 -3.62 -24.27 21.92
CA VAL A 81 -4.60 -24.19 20.84
C VAL A 81 -5.20 -25.57 20.63
N ASN A 82 -6.53 -25.60 20.60
CA ASN A 82 -7.32 -26.80 20.39
C ASN A 82 -8.03 -26.69 19.04
N GLY A 83 -8.01 -27.76 18.24
CA GLY A 83 -8.63 -27.72 16.92
C GLY A 83 -8.83 -29.11 16.33
N THR A 84 -9.33 -29.14 15.10
CA THR A 84 -9.47 -30.36 14.31
C THR A 84 -8.69 -30.26 13.00
N ILE A 85 -8.17 -31.40 12.53
CA ILE A 85 -7.46 -31.51 11.26
C ILE A 85 -7.90 -32.77 10.53
N ASP A 86 -8.27 -32.59 9.26
CA ASP A 86 -8.65 -33.68 8.36
C ASP A 86 -7.41 -34.29 7.70
N SER A 87 -7.25 -35.60 7.79
CA SER A 87 -6.10 -36.31 7.25
C SER A 87 -6.44 -37.75 6.88
N LYS A 88 -5.62 -38.35 6.00
CA LYS A 88 -5.75 -39.78 5.65
C LYS A 88 -5.42 -40.70 6.83
N ASP A 89 -4.43 -40.29 7.62
CA ASP A 89 -3.91 -41.04 8.76
C ASP A 89 -3.35 -40.08 9.82
N ALA A 90 -3.12 -40.61 11.02
CA ALA A 90 -2.69 -39.82 12.16
C ALA A 90 -1.26 -39.26 12.02
N ASN A 91 -0.35 -39.99 11.35
CA ASN A 91 1.01 -39.52 11.08
C ASN A 91 0.95 -38.33 10.12
N SER A 92 0.17 -38.43 9.04
CA SER A 92 -0.08 -37.31 8.13
C SER A 92 -0.69 -36.08 8.83
N ALA A 93 -1.61 -36.28 9.79
CA ALA A 93 -2.15 -35.18 10.59
C ALA A 93 -1.06 -34.51 11.44
N TYR A 94 -0.27 -35.32 12.14
CA TYR A 94 0.86 -34.86 12.96
C TYR A 94 1.90 -34.09 12.12
N ARG A 95 2.28 -34.63 10.96
CA ARG A 95 3.21 -34.00 10.02
C ARG A 95 2.72 -32.63 9.57
N ARG A 96 1.44 -32.49 9.23
CA ARG A 96 0.85 -31.20 8.85
C ARG A 96 0.90 -30.21 10.01
N LEU A 97 0.52 -30.62 11.21
CA LEU A 97 0.57 -29.78 12.42
C LEU A 97 1.99 -29.27 12.69
N MET A 98 3.01 -30.13 12.53
CA MET A 98 4.41 -29.76 12.75
C MET A 98 5.02 -28.95 11.59
N ALA A 99 4.79 -29.35 10.33
CA ALA A 99 5.45 -28.75 9.17
C ALA A 99 4.72 -27.51 8.61
N GLU A 100 3.39 -27.55 8.49
CA GLU A 100 2.58 -26.46 7.96
C GLU A 100 2.31 -25.41 9.03
N TYR A 101 1.84 -25.84 10.21
CA TYR A 101 1.36 -24.95 11.28
C TYR A 101 2.41 -24.67 12.36
N ARG A 102 3.51 -25.44 12.42
CA ARG A 102 4.60 -25.28 13.39
C ARG A 102 4.13 -25.36 14.85
N PHE A 103 3.14 -26.18 15.11
CA PHE A 103 2.63 -26.40 16.46
C PHE A 103 3.49 -27.43 17.20
N ASP A 104 3.65 -27.25 18.51
CA ASP A 104 4.18 -28.27 19.42
C ASP A 104 3.01 -29.12 19.91
N VAL A 105 2.74 -30.22 19.20
CA VAL A 105 1.56 -31.08 19.42
C VAL A 105 1.65 -31.80 20.77
N LEU A 106 0.73 -31.48 21.67
CA LEU A 106 0.63 -32.08 23.00
C LEU A 106 -0.19 -33.38 22.99
N ASP A 107 -1.26 -33.41 22.20
CA ASP A 107 -2.16 -34.55 22.05
C ASP A 107 -2.84 -34.58 20.66
N LEU A 108 -3.17 -35.77 20.19
CA LEU A 108 -3.81 -36.03 18.89
C LEU A 108 -4.60 -37.33 18.97
N TYR A 109 -5.89 -37.28 18.63
CA TYR A 109 -6.77 -38.46 18.63
C TYR A 109 -7.92 -38.30 17.60
N PRO A 110 -8.47 -39.40 17.07
CA PRO A 110 -9.58 -39.31 16.11
C PRO A 110 -10.84 -38.77 16.77
N GLN A 111 -11.60 -37.91 16.08
CA GLN A 111 -12.79 -37.26 16.62
C GLN A 111 -13.87 -38.25 17.09
N ASN A 112 -13.90 -39.45 16.51
CA ASN A 112 -14.87 -40.50 16.83
C ASN A 112 -14.40 -41.46 17.94
N ALA A 113 -13.32 -41.12 18.67
CA ALA A 113 -12.87 -41.92 19.81
C ALA A 113 -13.92 -41.92 20.94
N ALA A 114 -14.31 -43.11 21.42
CA ALA A 114 -15.27 -43.26 22.51
C ALA A 114 -14.76 -42.68 23.84
N ASP A 115 -13.45 -42.68 24.05
CA ASP A 115 -12.78 -42.07 25.19
C ASP A 115 -11.51 -41.33 24.71
N PRO A 116 -11.46 -39.99 24.83
CA PRO A 116 -10.31 -39.19 24.39
C PRO A 116 -9.00 -39.58 25.07
N ALA A 117 -9.05 -39.98 26.34
CA ALA A 117 -7.85 -40.25 27.13
C ALA A 117 -7.14 -41.54 26.70
N SER A 118 -7.91 -42.58 26.36
CA SER A 118 -7.36 -43.86 25.88
C SER A 118 -6.98 -43.84 24.40
N ALA A 119 -7.53 -42.92 23.61
CA ALA A 119 -7.24 -42.76 22.18
C ALA A 119 -6.07 -41.82 21.87
N SER A 120 -5.41 -41.27 22.88
CA SER A 120 -4.25 -40.39 22.71
C SER A 120 -3.10 -41.10 21.98
N LEU A 121 -2.61 -40.49 20.89
CA LEU A 121 -1.50 -41.00 20.10
C LEU A 121 -0.14 -40.45 20.54
N LYS A 122 -0.07 -39.86 21.73
CA LYS A 122 1.14 -39.21 22.27
C LYS A 122 2.35 -40.14 22.33
N SER A 123 2.15 -41.44 22.54
CA SER A 123 3.22 -42.44 22.55
C SER A 123 3.90 -42.61 21.18
N GLN A 124 3.23 -42.27 20.09
CA GLN A 124 3.74 -42.40 18.72
C GLN A 124 4.50 -41.16 18.23
N PHE A 125 4.44 -40.04 18.96
CA PHE A 125 5.02 -38.77 18.52
C PHE A 125 6.53 -38.82 18.36
N GLU A 126 7.25 -39.49 19.27
CA GLU A 126 8.71 -39.63 19.17
C GLU A 126 9.12 -40.44 17.93
N GLU A 127 8.36 -41.47 17.58
CA GLU A 127 8.62 -42.27 16.38
C GLU A 127 8.38 -41.44 15.11
N TRP A 128 7.25 -40.71 15.03
CA TRP A 128 6.95 -39.86 13.88
C TRP A 128 7.92 -38.69 13.73
N LYS A 129 8.37 -38.13 14.85
CA LYS A 129 9.41 -37.09 14.86
C LYS A 129 10.70 -37.62 14.27
N ARG A 130 11.13 -38.83 14.66
CA ARG A 130 12.31 -39.49 14.09
C ARG A 130 12.15 -39.77 12.59
N GLN A 131 10.99 -40.25 12.16
CA GLN A 131 10.69 -40.47 10.73
C GLN A 131 10.80 -39.17 9.92
N MET A 132 10.29 -38.05 10.44
CA MET A 132 10.41 -36.75 9.77
C MET A 132 11.86 -36.27 9.69
N GLU A 133 12.66 -36.48 10.75
CA GLU A 133 14.09 -36.14 10.74
C GLU A 133 14.88 -36.99 9.74
N GLU A 134 14.58 -38.30 9.64
CA GLU A 134 15.16 -39.22 8.65
C GLU A 134 14.81 -38.81 7.20
N GLU A 135 13.62 -38.25 6.98
CA GLU A 135 13.19 -37.70 5.70
C GLU A 135 13.78 -36.31 5.38
N GLY A 136 14.61 -35.76 6.27
CA GLY A 136 15.25 -34.44 6.08
C GLY A 136 14.31 -33.26 6.31
N ILE A 137 13.17 -33.48 6.96
CA ILE A 137 12.30 -32.40 7.43
C ILE A 137 12.93 -31.83 8.69
N ASP A 138 13.60 -30.68 8.57
CA ASP A 138 14.30 -30.04 9.69
C ASP A 138 13.29 -29.46 10.71
N LEU A 139 12.99 -30.26 11.74
CA LEU A 139 12.17 -29.88 12.90
C LEU A 139 12.97 -29.06 13.93
N SER A 140 14.29 -28.96 13.77
CA SER A 140 15.21 -28.33 14.74
C SER A 140 15.24 -26.81 14.63
N HIS A 141 14.51 -26.22 13.67
CA HIS A 141 14.22 -24.80 13.64
C HIS A 141 13.34 -24.40 14.83
N LYS A 142 13.97 -24.26 16.01
CA LYS A 142 13.53 -23.33 17.05
C LYS A 142 13.11 -22.05 16.32
N PRO A 143 11.91 -21.51 16.55
CA PRO A 143 11.48 -20.30 15.88
C PRO A 143 12.61 -19.27 16.04
N MET A 144 13.23 -18.86 14.94
CA MET A 144 14.12 -17.69 14.96
C MET A 144 13.26 -16.56 15.49
N ALA A 145 13.46 -16.21 16.76
CA ALA A 145 12.66 -15.28 17.55
C ALA A 145 12.87 -13.82 17.12
N GLY A 146 12.92 -13.54 15.82
CA GLY A 146 13.21 -12.20 15.35
C GLY A 146 12.82 -11.90 13.91
N THR A 147 11.95 -12.69 13.26
CA THR A 147 11.49 -12.26 11.92
C THR A 147 10.12 -12.77 11.49
N ARG A 148 9.60 -13.88 12.05
CA ARG A 148 8.30 -14.43 11.61
C ARG A 148 7.12 -14.13 12.55
N GLY A 149 7.34 -14.11 13.87
CA GLY A 149 6.29 -13.71 14.84
C GLY A 149 5.90 -12.22 14.75
N GLU A 150 6.80 -11.34 14.30
CA GLU A 150 6.44 -9.94 14.02
C GLU A 150 5.54 -9.83 12.77
N LEU A 151 5.71 -10.71 11.78
CA LEU A 151 4.89 -10.72 10.57
C LEU A 151 3.48 -11.26 10.84
N GLU A 152 3.34 -12.34 11.61
CA GLU A 152 2.02 -12.89 11.96
C GLU A 152 1.25 -11.97 12.92
N GLU A 153 1.90 -11.37 13.92
CA GLU A 153 1.26 -10.33 14.73
C GLU A 153 0.92 -9.07 13.92
N GLU A 154 1.70 -8.74 12.88
CA GLU A 154 1.36 -7.64 11.97
C GLU A 154 0.19 -7.99 11.06
N ASP A 155 0.10 -9.23 10.57
CA ASP A 155 -0.99 -9.71 9.73
C ASP A 155 -2.30 -9.80 10.53
N GLU A 156 -2.27 -10.30 11.78
CA GLU A 156 -3.43 -10.31 12.68
C GLU A 156 -3.91 -8.88 12.99
N LYS A 157 -2.99 -7.98 13.38
CA LYS A 157 -3.34 -6.57 13.64
C LYS A 157 -3.83 -5.84 12.38
N MET A 158 -3.32 -6.21 11.22
CA MET A 158 -3.78 -5.68 9.93
C MET A 158 -5.20 -6.17 9.63
N SER A 159 -5.50 -7.44 9.92
CA SER A 159 -6.82 -8.03 9.75
C SER A 159 -7.87 -7.36 10.66
N GLU A 160 -7.55 -7.10 11.94
CA GLU A 160 -8.45 -6.40 12.87
C GLU A 160 -8.74 -4.96 12.40
N ALA A 161 -7.70 -4.26 11.92
CA ALA A 161 -7.85 -2.90 11.42
C ALA A 161 -8.74 -2.84 10.16
N ILE A 162 -8.61 -3.83 9.27
CA ILE A 162 -9.44 -3.95 8.07
C ILE A 162 -10.89 -4.24 8.45
N ILE A 163 -11.13 -5.19 9.38
CA ILE A 163 -12.48 -5.52 9.85
C ILE A 163 -13.16 -4.28 10.46
N THR A 164 -12.44 -3.52 11.29
CA THR A 164 -12.96 -2.29 11.90
C THR A 164 -13.36 -1.25 10.84
N GLU A 165 -12.58 -1.10 9.78
CA GLU A 165 -12.89 -0.15 8.70
C GLU A 165 -14.09 -0.63 7.86
N ILE A 166 -14.23 -1.94 7.62
CA ILE A 166 -15.40 -2.54 6.96
C ILE A 166 -16.66 -2.32 7.81
N ASP A 167 -16.58 -2.50 9.13
CA ASP A 167 -17.69 -2.25 10.05
C ASP A 167 -18.11 -0.78 10.02
N HIS A 168 -17.14 0.14 10.02
CA HIS A 168 -17.42 1.57 9.86
C HIS A 168 -18.11 1.87 8.52
N PHE A 169 -17.66 1.24 7.43
CA PHE A 169 -18.28 1.39 6.12
C PHE A 169 -19.73 0.89 6.12
N ILE A 170 -19.99 -0.31 6.67
CA ILE A 170 -21.32 -0.89 6.83
C ILE A 170 -22.25 0.03 7.63
N ILE A 171 -21.79 0.51 8.80
CA ILE A 171 -22.58 1.40 9.67
C ILE A 171 -22.92 2.71 8.96
N ASN A 172 -21.96 3.32 8.27
CA ASN A 172 -22.18 4.56 7.54
C ASN A 172 -23.15 4.37 6.36
N THR A 173 -23.01 3.28 5.61
CA THR A 173 -23.94 2.94 4.53
C THR A 173 -25.36 2.75 5.06
N LYS A 174 -25.55 1.95 6.13
CA LYS A 174 -26.86 1.79 6.77
C LYS A 174 -27.46 3.13 7.24
N LYS A 175 -26.63 4.01 7.78
CA LYS A 175 -27.05 5.34 8.20
C LYS A 175 -27.54 6.19 7.03
N VAL A 176 -26.79 6.25 5.93
CA VAL A 176 -27.18 7.00 4.73
C VAL A 176 -28.48 6.48 4.14
N LEU A 177 -28.63 5.15 4.03
CA LEU A 177 -29.87 4.53 3.53
C LEU A 177 -31.07 4.89 4.38
N ASN A 178 -30.91 4.94 5.72
CA ASN A 178 -32.01 5.32 6.61
C ASN A 178 -32.35 6.83 6.52
N GLU A 179 -31.34 7.70 6.46
CA GLU A 179 -31.54 9.16 6.36
C GLU A 179 -32.18 9.58 5.01
N HIS A 180 -31.86 8.85 3.94
CA HIS A 180 -32.29 9.16 2.58
C HIS A 180 -33.30 8.15 2.00
N ARG A 181 -33.90 7.29 2.84
CA ARG A 181 -34.75 6.18 2.39
C ARG A 181 -35.88 6.59 1.44
N GLY A 182 -36.46 7.77 1.65
CA GLY A 182 -37.55 8.30 0.82
C GLY A 182 -37.11 8.80 -0.57
N GLN A 183 -35.82 8.87 -0.85
CA GLN A 183 -35.26 9.31 -2.14
C GLN A 183 -34.89 8.13 -3.06
N TYR A 184 -35.01 6.90 -2.57
CA TYR A 184 -34.59 5.70 -3.29
C TYR A 184 -35.78 4.79 -3.59
N SER A 185 -35.76 4.11 -4.74
CA SER A 185 -36.76 3.11 -5.06
C SER A 185 -36.58 1.83 -4.24
N GLU A 186 -37.68 1.07 -4.09
CA GLU A 186 -37.68 -0.17 -3.30
C GLU A 186 -36.75 -1.25 -3.91
N ALA A 187 -36.68 -1.30 -5.24
CA ALA A 187 -35.78 -2.20 -5.96
C ALA A 187 -34.31 -1.90 -5.65
N PHE A 188 -33.93 -0.61 -5.68
CA PHE A 188 -32.60 -0.15 -5.32
C PHE A 188 -32.23 -0.49 -3.88
N LEU A 189 -33.14 -0.19 -2.93
CA LEU A 189 -32.93 -0.51 -1.51
C LEU A 189 -32.70 -2.01 -1.29
N LYS A 190 -33.47 -2.86 -1.98
CA LYS A 190 -33.33 -4.32 -1.89
C LYS A 190 -31.98 -4.82 -2.41
N GLU A 191 -31.46 -4.23 -3.49
CA GLU A 191 -30.16 -4.60 -4.05
C GLU A 191 -28.99 -4.15 -3.16
N ILE A 192 -29.09 -2.95 -2.59
CA ILE A 192 -28.13 -2.50 -1.59
C ILE A 192 -28.16 -3.40 -0.35
N GLU A 193 -29.34 -3.71 0.19
CA GLU A 193 -29.47 -4.59 1.35
C GLU A 193 -28.87 -5.98 1.08
N LYS A 194 -29.08 -6.53 -0.12
CA LYS A 194 -28.45 -7.80 -0.56
C LYS A 194 -26.92 -7.70 -0.53
N THR A 195 -26.36 -6.65 -1.11
CA THR A 195 -24.90 -6.45 -1.17
C THR A 195 -24.30 -6.21 0.22
N LEU A 196 -25.04 -5.50 1.08
CA LEU A 196 -24.66 -5.23 2.46
C LEU A 196 -24.66 -6.51 3.30
N ASN A 197 -25.68 -7.36 3.17
CA ASN A 197 -25.74 -8.67 3.81
C ASN A 197 -24.60 -9.59 3.34
N GLU A 198 -24.26 -9.54 2.04
CA GLU A 198 -23.10 -10.25 1.51
C GLU A 198 -21.81 -9.76 2.17
N LEU A 199 -21.62 -8.44 2.27
CA LEU A 199 -20.45 -7.85 2.92
C LEU A 199 -20.35 -8.23 4.40
N GLU A 200 -21.46 -8.23 5.14
CA GLU A 200 -21.52 -8.66 6.54
C GLU A 200 -21.13 -10.13 6.72
N ARG A 201 -21.52 -10.99 5.78
CA ARG A 201 -21.13 -12.41 5.80
C ARG A 201 -19.64 -12.61 5.53
N ILE A 202 -19.05 -11.82 4.63
CA ILE A 202 -17.66 -12.00 4.20
C ILE A 202 -16.66 -11.10 4.93
N ARG A 203 -17.08 -10.19 5.82
CA ARG A 203 -16.18 -9.23 6.49
C ARG A 203 -15.05 -9.90 7.29
N ALA A 204 -15.27 -11.11 7.81
CA ALA A 204 -14.28 -11.91 8.53
C ALA A 204 -13.50 -12.88 7.61
N SER A 205 -13.72 -12.83 6.30
CA SER A 205 -13.03 -13.70 5.34
C SER A 205 -11.58 -13.23 5.12
N ASN A 206 -10.67 -14.18 4.99
CA ASN A 206 -9.29 -13.90 4.60
C ASN A 206 -9.15 -13.49 3.12
N ASN A 207 -10.21 -13.60 2.31
CA ASN A 207 -10.18 -13.23 0.90
C ASN A 207 -10.41 -11.72 0.68
N LEU A 208 -9.37 -10.93 0.91
CA LEU A 208 -9.41 -9.46 0.77
C LEU A 208 -9.87 -9.00 -0.62
N LYS A 209 -9.56 -9.76 -1.68
CA LYS A 209 -10.00 -9.41 -3.04
C LYS A 209 -11.51 -9.46 -3.17
N HIS A 210 -12.13 -10.49 -2.58
CA HIS A 210 -13.58 -10.64 -2.60
C HIS A 210 -14.26 -9.52 -1.82
N ILE A 211 -13.78 -9.23 -0.60
CA ILE A 211 -14.27 -8.12 0.22
C ILE A 211 -14.16 -6.80 -0.54
N THR A 212 -13.02 -6.54 -1.19
CA THR A 212 -12.80 -5.32 -1.97
C THR A 212 -13.80 -5.20 -3.11
N LYS A 213 -14.06 -6.30 -3.82
CA LYS A 213 -15.04 -6.32 -4.92
C LYS A 213 -16.45 -5.99 -4.42
N VAL A 214 -16.88 -6.59 -3.31
CA VAL A 214 -18.20 -6.32 -2.72
C VAL A 214 -18.30 -4.88 -2.20
N CYS A 215 -17.25 -4.36 -1.56
CA CYS A 215 -17.19 -2.95 -1.14
C CYS A 215 -17.29 -1.99 -2.33
N ASN A 216 -16.60 -2.28 -3.43
CA ASN A 216 -16.64 -1.44 -4.64
C ASN A 216 -18.01 -1.49 -5.31
N ASN A 217 -18.61 -2.68 -5.43
CA ASN A 217 -19.97 -2.83 -5.96
C ASN A 217 -20.97 -2.03 -5.10
N LEU A 218 -20.89 -2.15 -3.76
CA LEU A 218 -21.75 -1.40 -2.85
C LEU A 218 -21.55 0.12 -3.00
N TYR A 219 -20.30 0.56 -3.16
CA TYR A 219 -19.98 1.96 -3.40
C TYR A 219 -20.53 2.46 -4.73
N GLU A 220 -20.42 1.67 -5.81
CA GLU A 220 -20.94 1.99 -7.14
C GLU A 220 -22.45 2.12 -7.13
N LEU A 221 -23.16 1.21 -6.44
CA LEU A 221 -24.60 1.31 -6.23
C LEU A 221 -25.00 2.60 -5.51
N ILE A 222 -24.34 2.92 -4.39
CA ILE A 222 -24.62 4.16 -3.62
C ILE A 222 -24.29 5.41 -4.44
N SER A 223 -23.24 5.34 -5.25
CA SER A 223 -22.74 6.47 -6.05
C SER A 223 -23.46 6.63 -7.37
N ASN A 224 -24.34 5.71 -7.78
CA ASN A 224 -25.13 5.77 -9.00
C ASN A 224 -26.51 5.10 -8.75
N PRO A 225 -27.40 5.72 -7.95
CA PRO A 225 -28.70 5.16 -7.63
C PRO A 225 -29.55 4.85 -8.87
N ASP A 226 -29.37 5.64 -9.92
CA ASP A 226 -30.12 5.54 -11.18
C ASP A 226 -29.63 4.39 -12.08
N SER A 227 -28.49 3.75 -11.75
CA SER A 227 -27.93 2.65 -12.56
C SER A 227 -28.80 1.38 -12.58
N ILE A 228 -29.70 1.25 -11.61
CA ILE A 228 -30.68 0.16 -11.54
C ILE A 228 -31.99 0.55 -12.27
N GLU A 229 -32.18 1.83 -12.57
CA GLU A 229 -33.41 2.42 -13.11
C GLU A 229 -33.36 2.72 -14.62
N GLU A 230 -32.53 2.02 -15.39
CA GLU A 230 -32.63 1.99 -16.85
C GLU A 230 -33.91 1.25 -17.32
N GLN A 231 -35.08 1.83 -17.00
CA GLN A 231 -36.33 1.75 -17.74
C GLN A 231 -37.42 2.76 -17.35
N ALA A 232 -37.21 3.77 -16.50
CA ALA A 232 -38.25 4.78 -16.23
C ALA A 232 -37.74 6.21 -15.97
N ASP A 233 -38.04 7.10 -16.93
CA ASP A 233 -38.14 8.57 -16.89
C ASP A 233 -36.93 9.48 -16.61
N GLN A 234 -36.60 10.29 -17.64
CA GLN A 234 -35.47 11.23 -17.78
C GLN A 234 -35.63 12.58 -17.04
N THR A 235 -36.26 12.61 -15.86
CA THR A 235 -36.47 13.88 -15.12
C THR A 235 -35.75 14.01 -13.77
N ALA A 236 -34.94 13.02 -13.35
CA ALA A 236 -34.26 13.00 -12.04
C ALA A 236 -32.80 13.53 -12.03
N GLU A 237 -32.20 13.79 -13.20
CA GLU A 237 -30.76 14.04 -13.36
C GLU A 237 -30.27 15.33 -12.66
N ASP A 238 -31.10 16.36 -12.58
CA ASP A 238 -30.76 17.66 -12.00
C ASP A 238 -30.83 17.70 -10.45
N GLU A 239 -31.66 16.84 -9.85
CA GLU A 239 -31.77 16.74 -8.39
C GLU A 239 -30.68 15.81 -7.81
N TYR A 240 -30.26 14.84 -8.62
CA TYR A 240 -29.13 13.95 -8.36
C TYR A 240 -27.79 14.69 -8.29
N GLN A 241 -27.46 15.55 -9.26
CA GLN A 241 -26.22 16.35 -9.23
C GLN A 241 -26.12 17.26 -7.99
N LYS A 242 -27.25 17.77 -7.50
CA LYS A 242 -27.30 18.55 -6.25
C LYS A 242 -27.04 17.69 -5.01
N THR A 243 -27.47 16.44 -5.02
CA THR A 243 -27.30 15.52 -3.89
C THR A 243 -25.87 14.99 -3.80
N VAL A 244 -25.26 14.64 -4.93
CA VAL A 244 -23.83 14.29 -5.02
C VAL A 244 -22.94 15.44 -4.57
N SER A 245 -23.22 16.66 -5.02
CA SER A 245 -22.48 17.87 -4.59
C SER A 245 -22.58 18.11 -3.07
N ARG A 246 -23.74 17.83 -2.46
CA ARG A 246 -23.94 17.94 -0.99
C ARG A 246 -23.19 16.84 -0.23
N LEU A 247 -23.08 15.64 -0.78
CA LEU A 247 -22.29 14.53 -0.20
C LEU A 247 -20.78 14.81 -0.27
N GLU A 248 -20.30 15.45 -1.35
CA GLU A 248 -18.92 15.94 -1.44
C GLU A 248 -18.64 17.08 -0.44
N GLU A 249 -19.57 18.03 -0.30
CA GLU A 249 -19.44 19.19 0.60
C GLU A 249 -19.51 18.82 2.08
N SER A 250 -20.31 17.81 2.45
CA SER A 250 -20.41 17.29 3.82
C SER A 250 -19.13 16.57 4.30
N GLY A 251 -18.16 16.32 3.40
CA GLY A 251 -16.93 15.61 3.70
C GLY A 251 -17.08 14.09 3.74
N PHE A 252 -18.25 13.57 3.37
CA PHE A 252 -18.53 12.13 3.20
C PHE A 252 -17.64 11.53 2.11
N ILE A 253 -17.39 12.28 1.03
CA ILE A 253 -16.51 11.92 -0.09
C ILE A 253 -15.15 12.66 0.04
N SER A 254 -14.52 12.62 1.21
CA SER A 254 -13.16 13.17 1.36
C SER A 254 -12.09 12.10 1.13
N ASN A 255 -11.80 11.89 -0.16
CA ASN A 255 -10.90 10.92 -0.83
C ASN A 255 -11.49 9.51 -1.05
N PRO A 256 -11.72 9.08 -2.30
CA PRO A 256 -12.03 7.70 -2.60
C PRO A 256 -10.81 6.84 -2.24
N PHE A 257 -10.99 6.01 -1.21
CA PHE A 257 -10.18 4.87 -0.79
C PHE A 257 -8.65 5.05 -0.61
N LYS A 258 -8.27 5.22 0.67
CA LYS A 258 -6.97 4.79 1.22
C LYS A 258 -6.67 3.29 1.06
N PHE A 259 -7.64 2.48 0.65
CA PHE A 259 -7.51 1.04 0.53
C PHE A 259 -6.51 0.63 -0.56
N LEU A 260 -6.45 1.38 -1.68
CA LEU A 260 -5.38 1.24 -2.69
C LEU A 260 -4.01 1.72 -2.17
N GLU A 261 -3.99 2.64 -1.20
CA GLU A 261 -2.76 3.10 -0.53
C GLU A 261 -2.22 2.06 0.46
N LEU A 262 -3.08 1.25 1.10
CA LEU A 262 -2.70 0.15 1.99
C LEU A 262 -1.99 -0.99 1.25
N HIS A 263 -2.49 -1.40 0.09
CA HIS A 263 -1.81 -2.35 -0.79
C HIS A 263 -0.45 -1.80 -1.30
N ASN A 264 -0.35 -0.49 -1.51
CA ASN A 264 0.92 0.18 -1.86
C ASN A 264 1.85 0.42 -0.66
N LEU A 265 1.34 0.46 0.57
CA LEU A 265 2.14 0.53 1.80
C LEU A 265 2.87 -0.79 2.05
N GLN A 266 2.24 -1.93 1.75
CA GLN A 266 2.86 -3.26 1.79
C GLN A 266 4.07 -3.38 0.83
N LYS A 267 4.03 -2.70 -0.33
CA LYS A 267 5.17 -2.59 -1.26
C LYS A 267 6.22 -1.54 -0.85
N LYS A 268 5.89 -0.58 0.01
CA LYS A 268 6.82 0.47 0.48
C LYS A 268 7.58 0.08 1.75
N THR A 269 7.00 -0.75 2.61
CA THR A 269 7.67 -1.30 3.81
C THR A 269 8.87 -2.17 3.43
N THR A 270 8.75 -3.01 2.39
CA THR A 270 9.86 -3.84 1.88
C THR A 270 11.04 -3.04 1.29
N ARG A 271 10.82 -1.81 0.82
CA ARG A 271 11.91 -0.90 0.39
C ARG A 271 12.58 -0.18 1.56
N PHE A 272 11.84 0.10 2.64
CA PHE A 272 12.39 0.67 3.87
C PHE A 272 13.18 -0.36 4.68
N GLU A 273 12.80 -1.64 4.62
CA GLU A 273 13.58 -2.76 5.19
C GLU A 273 14.96 -2.90 4.55
N LYS A 274 15.10 -2.64 3.24
CA LYS A 274 16.43 -2.62 2.58
C LYS A 274 17.33 -1.49 3.08
N VAL A 275 16.75 -0.34 3.43
CA VAL A 275 17.48 0.81 4.02
C VAL A 275 17.79 0.55 5.50
N GLN A 276 16.89 -0.09 6.24
CA GLN A 276 17.12 -0.48 7.64
C GLN A 276 18.15 -1.60 7.77
N THR A 277 18.14 -2.60 6.88
CA THR A 277 19.12 -3.70 6.89
C THR A 277 20.51 -3.21 6.49
N THR A 278 20.62 -2.22 5.59
CA THR A 278 21.91 -1.56 5.29
C THR A 278 22.39 -0.70 6.46
N LEU A 279 21.52 0.08 7.11
CA LEU A 279 21.87 0.82 8.33
C LEU A 279 22.21 -0.11 9.51
N ALA A 280 21.53 -1.24 9.66
CA ALA A 280 21.82 -2.23 10.70
C ALA A 280 23.15 -2.97 10.45
N LYS A 281 23.51 -3.22 9.18
CA LYS A 281 24.83 -3.74 8.80
C LYS A 281 25.94 -2.73 9.11
N VAL A 282 25.74 -1.45 8.77
CA VAL A 282 26.67 -0.35 9.13
C VAL A 282 26.80 -0.21 10.66
N ARG A 283 25.71 -0.42 11.41
CA ARG A 283 25.69 -0.42 12.87
C ARG A 283 26.39 -1.62 13.50
N LYS A 284 26.35 -2.80 12.86
CA LYS A 284 27.09 -3.99 13.29
C LYS A 284 28.60 -3.87 13.04
N THR A 285 29.03 -3.09 12.04
CA THR A 285 30.46 -2.87 11.73
C THR A 285 31.12 -1.79 12.59
N LEU A 286 30.35 -0.98 13.33
CA LEU A 286 30.87 0.05 14.24
C LEU A 286 30.87 -0.47 15.68
N ASN A 287 32.05 -0.51 16.29
CA ASN A 287 32.27 -0.94 17.68
C ASN A 287 31.29 -0.27 18.64
N ARG A 288 30.51 -1.07 19.40
CA ARG A 288 29.42 -0.63 20.30
C ARG A 288 29.78 0.58 21.17
N LYS A 289 31.02 0.66 21.67
CA LYS A 289 31.49 1.78 22.51
C LYS A 289 31.54 3.14 21.78
N LYS A 290 31.84 3.16 20.48
CA LYS A 290 31.81 4.39 19.67
C LYS A 290 30.41 4.76 19.21
N ALA A 291 29.51 3.79 19.08
CA ALA A 291 28.13 4.05 18.67
C ALA A 291 27.37 4.89 19.71
N ASP A 292 27.56 4.61 21.01
CA ASP A 292 26.87 5.35 22.07
C ASP A 292 27.41 6.78 22.26
N GLU A 293 28.72 7.00 22.11
CA GLU A 293 29.32 8.35 22.13
C GLU A 293 28.89 9.19 20.91
N ILE A 294 28.82 8.57 19.73
CA ILE A 294 28.32 9.22 18.52
C ILE A 294 26.83 9.53 18.66
N ASP A 295 26.02 8.63 19.22
CA ASP A 295 24.59 8.85 19.42
C ASP A 295 24.32 10.02 20.39
N GLN A 296 25.11 10.16 21.46
CA GLN A 296 24.99 11.30 22.38
C GLN A 296 25.47 12.62 21.75
N ALA A 297 26.61 12.61 21.06
CA ALA A 297 27.14 13.80 20.39
C ALA A 297 26.23 14.26 19.24
N VAL A 298 25.69 13.33 18.46
CA VAL A 298 24.74 13.58 17.38
C VAL A 298 23.40 14.05 17.93
N ALA A 299 22.87 13.47 19.02
CA ALA A 299 21.64 13.94 19.66
C ALA A 299 21.77 15.38 20.20
N ALA A 300 22.91 15.73 20.79
CA ALA A 300 23.19 17.08 21.29
C ALA A 300 23.30 18.11 20.14
N LYS A 301 24.04 17.77 19.08
CA LYS A 301 24.21 18.64 17.89
C LYS A 301 22.90 18.80 17.11
N ILE A 302 22.12 17.73 16.99
CA ILE A 302 20.80 17.73 16.34
C ILE A 302 19.80 18.58 17.13
N LYS A 303 19.79 18.55 18.47
CA LYS A 303 18.91 19.42 19.28
C LYS A 303 19.19 20.91 19.02
N GLY A 304 20.45 21.32 18.94
CA GLY A 304 20.84 22.71 18.67
C GLY A 304 20.54 23.18 17.25
N HIS A 305 20.79 22.32 16.24
CA HIS A 305 20.54 22.67 14.84
C HIS A 305 19.04 22.66 14.49
N ARG A 306 18.25 21.75 15.08
CA ARG A 306 16.80 21.69 14.87
C ARG A 306 16.08 22.90 15.45
N SER A 307 16.46 23.35 16.65
CA SER A 307 15.83 24.52 17.28
C SER A 307 16.12 25.82 16.50
N ARG A 308 17.36 25.99 16.01
CA ARG A 308 17.74 27.11 15.12
C ARG A 308 17.03 27.07 13.78
N TRP A 309 16.92 25.91 13.15
CA TRP A 309 16.21 25.77 11.87
C TRP A 309 14.70 26.03 12.02
N LEU A 310 14.07 25.49 13.08
CA LEU A 310 12.65 25.75 13.39
C LEU A 310 12.39 27.22 13.72
N SER A 311 13.29 27.89 14.45
CA SER A 311 13.14 29.32 14.73
C SER A 311 13.30 30.16 13.46
N GLN A 312 14.24 29.83 12.56
CA GLN A 312 14.38 30.49 11.26
C GLN A 312 13.15 30.28 10.36
N LEU A 313 12.62 29.06 10.29
CA LEU A 313 11.46 28.75 9.46
C LEU A 313 10.19 29.44 9.98
N THR A 314 10.00 29.49 11.30
CA THR A 314 8.89 30.24 11.91
C THR A 314 9.04 31.76 11.78
N ARG A 315 10.27 32.29 11.84
CA ARG A 315 10.56 33.71 11.60
C ARG A 315 10.28 34.11 10.14
N SER A 316 10.69 33.27 9.17
CA SER A 316 10.40 33.47 7.74
C SER A 316 8.89 33.45 7.46
N LEU A 317 8.14 32.57 8.12
CA LEU A 317 6.69 32.55 8.01
C LEU A 317 6.05 33.79 8.65
N LYS A 318 6.54 34.24 9.82
CA LYS A 318 6.07 35.46 10.50
C LYS A 318 6.31 36.72 9.65
N GLU A 319 7.48 36.84 9.02
CA GLU A 319 7.81 37.94 8.10
C GLU A 319 6.91 37.95 6.86
N LYS A 320 6.54 36.78 6.32
CA LYS A 320 5.68 36.69 5.14
C LYS A 320 4.19 36.91 5.42
N THR A 321 3.70 36.55 6.60
CA THR A 321 2.25 36.59 6.89
C THR A 321 1.83 37.67 7.89
N GLY A 322 2.78 38.36 8.54
CA GLY A 322 2.53 39.42 9.51
C GLY A 322 1.79 38.97 10.79
N LYS A 323 1.46 37.68 10.90
CA LYS A 323 0.74 37.07 12.03
C LYS A 323 1.37 35.74 12.37
N GLU A 324 1.59 35.50 13.67
CA GLU A 324 1.98 34.18 14.14
C GLU A 324 0.83 33.20 13.88
N HIS A 325 1.13 32.11 13.18
CA HIS A 325 0.19 31.01 12.99
C HIS A 325 0.49 29.92 14.03
N PRO A 326 -0.15 29.95 15.22
CA PRO A 326 0.12 28.98 16.30
C PRO A 326 -0.11 27.52 15.86
N GLY A 327 -0.93 27.29 14.83
CA GLY A 327 -1.19 25.97 14.27
C GLY A 327 -0.03 25.34 13.49
N VAL A 328 0.80 26.12 12.78
CA VAL A 328 1.89 25.54 11.96
C VAL A 328 3.08 25.15 12.83
N LYS A 329 3.41 25.99 13.83
CA LYS A 329 4.48 25.72 14.78
C LYS A 329 4.18 24.46 15.61
N SER A 330 2.95 24.32 16.10
CA SER A 330 2.53 23.14 16.87
C SER A 330 2.51 21.87 16.02
N MET A 331 2.07 21.95 14.75
CA MET A 331 2.14 20.83 13.81
C MET A 331 3.59 20.38 13.57
N MET A 332 4.50 21.31 13.25
CA MET A 332 5.90 20.97 12.98
C MET A 332 6.58 20.37 14.20
N TYR A 333 6.33 20.92 15.40
CA TYR A 333 6.87 20.38 16.63
C TYR A 333 6.40 18.93 16.87
N LYS A 334 5.12 18.65 16.65
CA LYS A 334 4.56 17.30 16.77
C LYS A 334 5.08 16.34 15.70
N PHE A 335 5.29 16.81 14.46
CA PHE A 335 5.91 16.03 13.39
C PHE A 335 7.35 15.62 13.74
N PHE A 336 8.18 16.57 14.20
CA PHE A 336 9.54 16.24 14.64
C PHE A 336 9.56 15.37 15.89
N GLY A 337 8.60 15.57 16.80
CA GLY A 337 8.36 14.66 17.92
C GLY A 337 8.11 13.23 17.44
N PHE A 338 7.26 13.04 16.43
CA PHE A 338 6.98 11.74 15.83
C PHE A 338 8.24 11.11 15.20
N VAL A 339 8.97 11.86 14.37
CA VAL A 339 10.18 11.36 13.68
C VAL A 339 11.32 11.04 14.65
N SER A 340 11.44 11.77 15.75
CA SER A 340 12.49 11.59 16.75
C SER A 340 12.13 10.64 17.90
N ALA A 341 10.99 9.95 17.84
CA ALA A 341 10.60 9.00 18.88
C ALA A 341 11.49 7.74 18.86
N PRO A 342 12.13 7.37 20.00
CA PRO A 342 13.10 6.28 20.05
C PRO A 342 12.48 4.89 20.03
N ASN A 343 11.21 4.74 20.46
CA ASN A 343 10.49 3.46 20.46
C ASN A 343 9.22 3.50 19.61
N ALA A 344 8.70 2.31 19.25
CA ALA A 344 7.51 2.16 18.42
C ALA A 344 6.23 2.66 19.11
N ILE A 345 6.13 2.49 20.44
CA ILE A 345 4.96 2.87 21.24
C ILE A 345 4.80 4.41 21.28
N LEU A 346 5.85 5.15 21.63
CA LEU A 346 5.84 6.62 21.60
C LEU A 346 5.63 7.15 20.18
N ARG A 347 6.12 6.43 19.16
CA ARG A 347 5.87 6.79 17.78
C ARG A 347 4.39 6.66 17.40
N ARG A 348 3.66 5.65 17.88
CA ARG A 348 2.21 5.52 17.69
C ARG A 348 1.44 6.65 18.39
N VAL A 349 1.77 6.94 19.66
CA VAL A 349 1.14 8.05 20.41
C VAL A 349 1.40 9.39 19.73
N ARG A 350 2.65 9.68 19.36
CA ARG A 350 3.01 10.93 18.68
C ARG A 350 2.43 11.03 17.26
N LYS A 351 2.20 9.90 16.58
CA LYS A 351 1.47 9.85 15.30
C LYS A 351 0.03 10.34 15.49
N GLN A 352 -0.65 9.88 16.54
CA GLN A 352 -2.01 10.34 16.86
C GLN A 352 -2.04 11.83 17.22
N ASP A 353 -1.06 12.32 17.98
CA ASP A 353 -0.98 13.75 18.30
C ASP A 353 -0.75 14.63 17.07
N MET A 354 0.12 14.15 16.16
CA MET A 354 0.41 14.81 14.90
C MET A 354 -0.83 14.83 13.99
N THR A 355 -1.56 13.71 13.88
CA THR A 355 -2.78 13.67 13.06
C THR A 355 -3.88 14.55 13.63
N LYS A 356 -4.06 14.59 14.96
CA LYS A 356 -4.98 15.53 15.64
C LYS A 356 -4.61 16.98 15.35
N ALA A 357 -3.33 17.34 15.48
CA ALA A 357 -2.86 18.69 15.17
C ALA A 357 -3.05 19.06 13.69
N PHE A 358 -2.85 18.10 12.78
CA PHE A 358 -3.07 18.30 11.36
C PHE A 358 -4.54 18.52 11.01
N ARG A 359 -5.45 17.73 11.60
CA ARG A 359 -6.89 17.92 11.45
C ARG A 359 -7.33 19.28 11.99
N ALA A 360 -6.87 19.67 13.17
CA ALA A 360 -7.18 20.97 13.78
C ALA A 360 -6.69 22.13 12.90
N TRP A 361 -5.46 22.05 12.36
CA TRP A 361 -4.92 23.04 11.44
C TRP A 361 -5.73 23.13 10.14
N LYS A 362 -6.09 21.98 9.54
CA LYS A 362 -6.90 21.92 8.33
C LYS A 362 -8.28 22.55 8.56
N ALA A 363 -8.94 22.21 9.67
CA ALA A 363 -10.22 22.77 10.06
C ALA A 363 -10.15 24.29 10.28
N ALA A 364 -9.12 24.78 10.98
CA ALA A 364 -8.90 26.22 11.17
C ALA A 364 -8.68 26.94 9.83
N ARG A 365 -7.96 26.32 8.89
CA ARG A 365 -7.74 26.88 7.55
C ARG A 365 -9.02 26.92 6.72
N VAL A 366 -9.87 25.91 6.80
CA VAL A 366 -11.18 25.90 6.15
C VAL A 366 -12.07 26.98 6.75
N ARG A 367 -12.18 27.07 8.09
CA ARG A 367 -12.93 28.14 8.78
C ARG A 367 -12.44 29.54 8.40
N ALA A 368 -11.13 29.74 8.31
CA ALA A 368 -10.58 31.02 7.88
C ALA A 368 -10.91 31.37 6.42
N LYS A 369 -11.12 30.37 5.55
CA LYS A 369 -11.58 30.58 4.17
C LYS A 369 -13.08 30.87 4.13
N THR A 370 -13.90 30.14 4.89
CA THR A 370 -15.35 30.38 4.94
C THR A 370 -15.66 31.75 5.53
N LEU A 371 -15.02 32.12 6.64
CA LEU A 371 -15.16 33.47 7.24
C LEU A 371 -14.73 34.58 6.27
N LYS A 372 -13.72 34.36 5.43
CA LYS A 372 -13.35 35.32 4.38
C LYS A 372 -14.40 35.40 3.27
N LYS A 373 -15.00 34.26 2.88
CA LYS A 373 -16.09 34.25 1.89
C LYS A 373 -17.33 34.95 2.46
N GLU A 374 -17.70 34.67 3.70
CA GLU A 374 -18.82 35.32 4.40
C GLU A 374 -18.59 36.83 4.61
N ALA A 375 -17.36 37.24 4.95
CA ALA A 375 -17.01 38.65 5.07
C ALA A 375 -17.03 39.40 3.71
N VAL A 376 -16.77 38.70 2.60
CA VAL A 376 -16.86 39.26 1.23
C VAL A 376 -18.30 39.22 0.70
N ALA A 377 -19.11 38.26 1.15
CA ALA A 377 -20.53 38.15 0.79
C ALA A 377 -21.43 39.16 1.53
N ARG A 378 -20.92 39.84 2.56
CA ARG A 378 -21.54 41.08 3.05
C ARG A 378 -21.19 42.19 2.04
N PRO A 379 -22.18 42.83 1.40
CA PRO A 379 -21.95 43.88 0.41
C PRO A 379 -21.47 45.15 1.11
N ALA A 380 -20.20 45.19 1.48
CA ALA A 380 -19.49 46.44 1.66
C ALA A 380 -19.00 46.87 0.28
N VAL A 381 -19.68 47.85 -0.29
CA VAL A 381 -19.24 48.63 -1.44
C VAL A 381 -17.82 49.11 -1.16
N SER A 382 -16.82 48.45 -1.74
CA SER A 382 -15.56 49.09 -2.12
C SER A 382 -14.83 48.22 -3.12
N GLU A 383 -14.68 48.81 -4.30
CA GLU A 383 -13.85 48.39 -5.40
C GLU A 383 -12.42 48.12 -4.91
N THR A 384 -11.97 46.88 -5.11
CA THR A 384 -10.62 46.50 -5.53
C THR A 384 -10.49 45.00 -5.30
N SER A 385 -11.25 44.22 -6.06
CA SER A 385 -10.92 42.83 -6.32
C SER A 385 -9.63 42.81 -7.15
N LYS A 386 -8.49 43.02 -6.49
CA LYS A 386 -7.18 42.63 -6.98
C LYS A 386 -7.22 41.12 -7.12
N ILE A 387 -7.70 40.67 -8.29
CA ILE A 387 -7.49 39.34 -8.83
C ILE A 387 -6.00 39.08 -8.60
N LYS A 388 -5.68 38.22 -7.64
CA LYS A 388 -4.31 37.76 -7.45
C LYS A 388 -4.00 36.92 -8.67
N ALA A 389 -3.58 37.59 -9.73
CA ALA A 389 -3.06 37.00 -10.94
C ALA A 389 -2.04 35.96 -10.47
N LYS A 390 -2.40 34.70 -10.65
CA LYS A 390 -1.54 33.57 -10.33
C LYS A 390 -0.31 33.80 -11.20
N ARG A 391 0.80 34.23 -10.59
CA ARG A 391 2.02 34.57 -11.34
C ARG A 391 2.40 33.33 -12.14
N ASP A 392 2.18 33.42 -13.45
CA ASP A 392 2.55 32.36 -14.35
C ASP A 392 4.04 32.51 -14.64
N PHE A 393 4.84 31.68 -13.98
CA PHE A 393 6.29 31.66 -14.22
C PHE A 393 6.65 30.96 -15.53
N SER A 394 5.67 30.41 -16.28
CA SER A 394 5.92 29.70 -17.53
C SER A 394 6.73 30.53 -18.52
N ALA A 395 6.41 31.82 -18.67
CA ALA A 395 7.12 32.75 -19.54
C ALA A 395 8.61 32.85 -19.19
N LEU A 396 8.92 33.10 -17.91
CA LEU A 396 10.30 33.20 -17.43
C LEU A 396 11.09 31.90 -17.66
N PHE A 397 10.46 30.74 -17.50
CA PHE A 397 11.12 29.46 -17.76
C PHE A 397 11.37 29.21 -19.25
N MET A 398 10.49 29.68 -20.14
CA MET A 398 10.70 29.59 -21.59
C MET A 398 11.86 30.48 -22.06
N GLU A 399 11.96 31.69 -21.51
CA GLU A 399 13.09 32.60 -21.79
C GLU A 399 14.41 32.02 -21.29
N LEU A 400 14.43 31.48 -20.06
CA LEU A 400 15.63 30.83 -19.50
C LEU A 400 16.06 29.61 -20.30
N ASP A 401 15.12 28.75 -20.72
CA ASP A 401 15.43 27.57 -21.53
C ASP A 401 16.05 27.96 -22.87
N SER A 402 15.47 28.97 -23.54
CA SER A 402 16.01 29.51 -24.79
C SER A 402 17.42 30.06 -24.61
N PHE A 403 17.65 30.86 -23.56
CA PHE A 403 18.97 31.40 -23.26
C PHE A 403 20.01 30.30 -22.99
N VAL A 404 19.66 29.30 -22.18
CA VAL A 404 20.55 28.16 -21.89
C VAL A 404 20.83 27.34 -23.14
N GLY A 405 19.84 27.15 -24.01
CA GLY A 405 19.99 26.46 -25.30
C GLY A 405 20.97 27.19 -26.23
N TRP A 406 20.87 28.51 -26.33
CA TRP A 406 21.82 29.32 -27.10
C TRP A 406 23.24 29.24 -26.55
N LEU A 407 23.39 29.36 -25.22
CA LEU A 407 24.70 29.26 -24.59
C LEU A 407 25.31 27.87 -24.83
N LEU A 408 24.51 26.81 -24.68
CA LEU A 408 24.93 25.44 -24.96
C LEU A 408 25.40 25.27 -26.41
N PHE A 409 24.67 25.85 -27.37
CA PHE A 409 25.06 25.83 -28.78
C PHE A 409 26.45 26.44 -29.01
N PHE A 410 26.75 27.59 -28.41
CA PHE A 410 28.08 28.21 -28.53
C PHE A 410 29.19 27.36 -27.94
N TYR A 411 28.95 26.71 -26.80
CA TYR A 411 29.92 25.80 -26.20
C TYR A 411 30.16 24.58 -27.10
N LEU A 412 29.10 23.96 -27.63
CA LEU A 412 29.24 22.83 -28.54
C LEU A 412 29.97 23.21 -29.83
N ALA A 413 29.65 24.37 -30.41
CA ALA A 413 30.37 24.90 -31.56
C ALA A 413 31.85 25.15 -31.25
N TYR A 414 32.16 25.68 -30.06
CA TYR A 414 33.53 25.84 -29.59
C TYR A 414 34.28 24.48 -29.49
N PHE A 415 33.67 23.46 -28.88
CA PHE A 415 34.25 22.12 -28.81
C PHE A 415 34.50 21.52 -30.19
N PHE A 416 33.53 21.69 -31.10
CA PHE A 416 33.63 21.22 -32.47
C PHE A 416 34.77 21.92 -33.24
N LEU A 417 34.84 23.25 -33.18
CA LEU A 417 35.88 24.04 -33.85
C LEU A 417 37.26 23.75 -33.27
N ALA A 418 37.37 23.58 -31.96
CA ALA A 418 38.62 23.24 -31.30
C ALA A 418 39.10 21.82 -31.68
N GLY A 419 38.19 20.83 -31.72
CA GLY A 419 38.49 19.48 -32.21
C GLY A 419 38.92 19.49 -33.67
N PHE A 420 38.18 20.20 -34.52
CA PHE A 420 38.52 20.38 -35.93
C PHE A 420 39.89 21.05 -36.13
N ALA A 421 40.21 22.08 -35.33
CA ALA A 421 41.49 22.78 -35.39
C ALA A 421 42.67 21.86 -35.02
N ILE A 422 42.49 20.97 -34.03
CA ILE A 422 43.50 19.97 -33.64
C ILE A 422 43.71 18.97 -34.76
N GLU A 423 42.63 18.45 -35.34
CA GLU A 423 42.66 17.42 -36.40
C GLU A 423 43.27 17.96 -37.70
N ARG A 424 42.90 19.18 -38.10
CA ARG A 424 43.37 19.83 -39.33
C ARG A 424 44.65 20.65 -39.17
N ASN A 425 45.19 20.73 -37.96
CA ASN A 425 46.43 21.46 -37.64
C ASN A 425 46.42 22.91 -38.18
N VAL A 426 45.35 23.66 -37.89
CA VAL A 426 45.03 24.98 -38.49
C VAL A 426 45.93 26.13 -37.96
N GLY A 427 47.20 25.85 -37.67
CA GLY A 427 48.18 26.85 -37.22
C GLY A 427 47.97 27.38 -35.79
N LEU A 428 46.96 26.92 -35.06
CA LEU A 428 46.79 27.20 -33.64
C LEU A 428 47.73 26.31 -32.80
N PRO A 429 48.39 26.85 -31.75
CA PRO A 429 49.21 26.03 -30.86
C PRO A 429 48.38 24.92 -30.22
N LYS A 430 48.68 23.65 -30.55
CA LYS A 430 47.92 22.49 -30.07
C LYS A 430 47.79 22.46 -28.55
N GLU A 431 48.86 22.83 -27.85
CA GLU A 431 48.88 22.90 -26.38
C GLU A 431 47.85 23.87 -25.83
N LEU A 432 47.67 25.03 -26.48
CA LEU A 432 46.70 26.03 -26.03
C LEU A 432 45.27 25.52 -26.20
N VAL A 433 44.96 24.93 -27.35
CA VAL A 433 43.63 24.38 -27.65
C VAL A 433 43.29 23.21 -26.72
N VAL A 434 44.24 22.28 -26.53
CA VAL A 434 44.07 21.14 -25.61
C VAL A 434 43.88 21.62 -24.18
N LYS A 435 44.72 22.55 -23.70
CA LYS A 435 44.62 23.10 -22.34
C LYS A 435 43.28 23.77 -22.07
N THR A 436 42.72 24.45 -23.07
CA THR A 436 41.38 25.04 -22.95
C THR A 436 40.27 23.99 -22.97
N LEU A 437 40.36 22.96 -23.82
CA LEU A 437 39.38 21.87 -23.88
C LEU A 437 39.39 20.99 -22.62
N THR A 438 40.56 20.77 -22.03
CA THR A 438 40.71 20.00 -20.79
C THR A 438 40.52 20.85 -19.54
N SER A 439 40.20 22.14 -19.68
CA SER A 439 39.94 23.01 -18.53
C SER A 439 38.71 22.51 -17.77
N PRO A 440 38.83 22.14 -16.48
CA PRO A 440 37.70 21.66 -15.70
C PRO A 440 36.53 22.66 -15.68
N LEU A 441 36.83 23.95 -15.76
CA LEU A 441 35.83 25.01 -15.82
C LEU A 441 34.96 24.90 -17.08
N ILE A 442 35.58 24.77 -18.26
CA ILE A 442 34.87 24.73 -19.55
C ILE A 442 34.05 23.44 -19.65
N VAL A 443 34.62 22.31 -19.22
CA VAL A 443 33.94 21.02 -19.18
C VAL A 443 32.74 21.07 -18.22
N ASN A 444 32.92 21.55 -16.99
CA ASN A 444 31.85 21.62 -15.99
C ASN A 444 30.72 22.57 -16.41
N ILE A 445 31.04 23.72 -17.01
CA ILE A 445 30.02 24.63 -17.54
C ILE A 445 29.24 23.95 -18.66
N SER A 446 29.91 23.23 -19.56
CA SER A 446 29.23 22.54 -20.66
C SER A 446 28.30 21.44 -20.18
N ILE A 447 28.76 20.61 -19.24
CA ILE A 447 27.93 19.59 -18.60
C ILE A 447 26.74 20.23 -17.88
N PHE A 448 26.97 21.33 -17.14
CA PHE A 448 25.91 22.08 -16.48
C PHE A 448 24.86 22.55 -17.47
N LEU A 449 25.26 23.13 -18.61
CA LEU A 449 24.34 23.63 -19.63
C LEU A 449 23.53 22.51 -20.28
N VAL A 450 24.13 21.36 -20.56
CA VAL A 450 23.42 20.18 -21.06
C VAL A 450 22.35 19.73 -20.06
N VAL A 451 22.72 19.57 -18.79
CA VAL A 451 21.78 19.13 -17.75
C VAL A 451 20.68 20.16 -17.53
N ALA A 452 21.02 21.45 -17.48
CA ALA A 452 20.07 22.54 -17.29
C ALA A 452 19.07 22.60 -18.45
N HIS A 453 19.53 22.54 -19.70
CA HIS A 453 18.65 22.55 -20.87
C HIS A 453 17.69 21.34 -20.88
N LEU A 454 18.21 20.14 -20.58
CA LEU A 454 17.38 18.93 -20.46
C LEU A 454 16.33 19.08 -19.35
N THR A 455 16.73 19.65 -18.21
CA THR A 455 15.85 19.91 -17.06
C THR A 455 14.72 20.84 -17.44
N PHE A 456 15.02 21.97 -18.09
CA PHE A 456 14.01 22.93 -18.52
C PHE A 456 13.09 22.36 -19.60
N THR A 457 13.63 21.65 -20.59
CA THR A 457 12.86 20.97 -21.63
C THR A 457 11.87 19.97 -21.03
N LEU A 458 12.33 19.12 -20.10
CA LEU A 458 11.46 18.16 -19.41
C LEU A 458 10.40 18.85 -18.54
N LYS A 459 10.77 19.93 -17.82
CA LYS A 459 9.83 20.72 -17.03
C LYS A 459 8.74 21.34 -17.90
N LEU A 460 9.10 21.91 -19.05
CA LEU A 460 8.16 22.55 -19.97
C LEU A 460 7.20 21.55 -20.62
N ARG A 461 7.67 20.33 -20.95
CA ARG A 461 6.86 19.28 -21.59
C ARG A 461 6.01 18.47 -20.60
N LEU A 462 6.57 18.03 -19.48
CA LEU A 462 5.92 17.06 -18.57
C LEU A 462 5.23 17.71 -17.37
N PHE A 463 5.70 18.88 -16.91
CA PHE A 463 5.29 19.46 -15.62
C PHE A 463 4.78 20.90 -15.72
N ARG A 464 4.05 21.24 -16.80
CA ARG A 464 3.60 22.62 -17.07
C ARG A 464 2.80 23.25 -15.91
N SER A 465 1.96 22.47 -15.23
CA SER A 465 1.08 22.95 -14.14
C SER A 465 1.46 22.43 -12.74
N ASN A 466 2.36 21.44 -12.64
CA ASN A 466 2.65 20.77 -11.38
C ASN A 466 3.94 21.31 -10.74
N PHE A 467 3.78 22.21 -9.76
CA PHE A 467 4.89 22.79 -9.00
C PHE A 467 5.72 21.73 -8.27
N LEU A 468 5.08 20.72 -7.68
CA LEU A 468 5.78 19.70 -6.90
C LEU A 468 6.63 18.80 -7.81
N GLY A 469 6.09 18.46 -8.99
CA GLY A 469 6.84 17.75 -10.03
C GLY A 469 8.04 18.56 -10.54
N SER A 470 7.86 19.86 -10.77
CA SER A 470 8.96 20.76 -11.16
C SER A 470 10.07 20.83 -10.11
N LEU A 471 9.70 20.92 -8.82
CA LEU A 471 10.65 20.96 -7.71
C LEU A 471 11.44 19.64 -7.61
N PHE A 472 10.75 18.51 -7.70
CA PHE A 472 11.39 17.19 -7.68
C PHE A 472 12.38 17.04 -8.84
N LEU A 473 11.97 17.43 -10.05
CA LEU A 473 12.81 17.34 -11.24
C LEU A 473 14.08 18.20 -11.10
N PHE A 474 13.97 19.41 -10.54
CA PHE A 474 15.14 20.25 -10.30
C PHE A 474 16.14 19.60 -9.33
N PHE A 475 15.67 19.05 -8.20
CA PHE A 475 16.55 18.35 -7.25
C PHE A 475 17.15 17.08 -7.84
N PHE A 476 16.39 16.34 -8.64
CA PHE A 476 16.86 15.11 -9.30
C PHE A 476 17.98 15.43 -10.29
N CYS A 477 17.77 16.39 -11.19
CA CYS A 477 18.77 16.81 -12.16
C CYS A 477 20.01 17.44 -11.50
N PHE A 478 19.84 18.22 -10.43
CA PHE A 478 20.96 18.74 -9.64
C PHE A 478 21.75 17.62 -8.96
N GLY A 479 21.07 16.56 -8.50
CA GLY A 479 21.69 15.36 -7.96
C GLY A 479 22.51 14.62 -9.01
N ILE A 480 21.98 14.44 -10.23
CA ILE A 480 22.73 13.86 -11.36
C ILE A 480 23.95 14.71 -11.69
N TYR A 481 23.78 16.02 -11.82
CA TYR A 481 24.89 16.94 -12.08
C TYR A 481 26.00 16.83 -11.03
N SER A 482 25.62 16.81 -9.74
CA SER A 482 26.57 16.63 -8.64
C SER A 482 27.29 15.28 -8.70
N LEU A 483 26.58 14.20 -9.05
CA LEU A 483 27.19 12.87 -9.24
C LEU A 483 28.15 12.83 -10.42
N VAL A 484 27.84 13.51 -11.52
CA VAL A 484 28.74 13.60 -12.69
C VAL A 484 30.01 14.36 -12.31
N ILE A 485 29.91 15.49 -11.61
CA ILE A 485 31.08 16.27 -11.19
C ILE A 485 31.93 15.56 -10.15
N VAL A 486 31.33 14.81 -9.23
CA VAL A 486 32.13 14.12 -8.20
C VAL A 486 32.92 12.93 -8.79
N ASN A 487 32.46 12.36 -9.90
CA ASN A 487 33.09 11.22 -10.55
C ASN A 487 34.03 11.60 -11.72
N PHE A 488 34.06 12.87 -12.13
CA PHE A 488 34.96 13.42 -13.15
C PHE A 488 35.96 14.39 -12.50
#